data_AF-A0A178FBM4-F1
#
_entry.id   AF-A0A178FBM4-F1
#
_cell.length_a   1.000
_cell.length_b   1.000
_cell.length_c   1.000
_cell.angle_alpha   90.00
_cell.angle_beta   90.00
_cell.angle_gamma   90.00
#
_symmetry.space_group_name_H-M   'P 1'
#
loop_
_entity.id
_entity.type
_entity.pdbx_description
1 polymer ?
#
loop_
_entity_poly.entity_id
_entity_poly.type
_entity_poly.pdbx_seq_one_letter_code
_entity_poly.pdbx_strand_id
1 'polypeptide(L)'
;MVQSASDFTILSQKSPALKSNASGMVDGAIRYKTLATPSGATITFFNSSQSIGGDNLWAYTEMGVSHDFVSSTYDGSEPTFESGKPEILEYALWQVRRPCSYDGDDRITFNYTLKPTVAGMGSPIIRTPSGKFERNSSFFDWSNDTYTNVKDFVSFVAYDHFNENITLAPPIGVQCRRISDLGTAKLDSRTSTFSEFEKSPSPIWSAAEYEAKQPRFGATAISILLGRYTEIFESTNSPLPYILSNSACYDHFVQPQVLLQSVLQAHAVDGLQLMYDGATGLNGGYLHTNLTSSRRGKVLEPGVVPPVVSTILLGIWAIGCIVLGVMYGFGRRWSDTLDGYSLFRFGVDFGEELRDKNVLSSTQGLEKSNQLWSLPGMIGDSRMQFDIGHISLVGKKQVVNPNKLYT
;
A
#
# COMPACT_ATOMS: atom_id res chain seq x y z
N MET A 1 -9.74 -6.85 -17.38
CA MET A 1 -11.06 -6.30 -17.05
C MET A 1 -12.01 -6.64 -18.17
N VAL A 2 -13.25 -6.96 -17.85
CA VAL A 2 -14.28 -7.37 -18.81
C VAL A 2 -15.06 -6.13 -19.28
N GLN A 3 -15.39 -6.06 -20.57
CA GLN A 3 -16.14 -4.93 -21.15
C GLN A 3 -17.48 -5.37 -21.74
N SER A 4 -17.63 -6.64 -22.10
CA SER A 4 -18.89 -7.23 -22.57
C SER A 4 -19.24 -8.47 -21.75
N ALA A 5 -20.53 -8.69 -21.50
CA ALA A 5 -21.03 -9.90 -20.85
C ALA A 5 -20.62 -11.18 -21.58
N SER A 6 -20.42 -11.10 -22.90
CA SER A 6 -19.93 -12.20 -23.74
C SER A 6 -18.47 -12.59 -23.47
N ASP A 7 -17.69 -11.71 -22.83
CA ASP A 7 -16.28 -12.00 -22.53
C ASP A 7 -16.18 -12.97 -21.33
N PHE A 8 -17.25 -13.07 -20.53
CA PHE A 8 -17.38 -14.11 -19.52
C PHE A 8 -17.64 -15.46 -20.18
N THR A 9 -17.00 -16.48 -19.64
CA THR A 9 -17.05 -17.87 -20.08
C THR A 9 -17.87 -18.74 -19.14
N ILE A 10 -17.94 -18.41 -17.85
CA ILE A 10 -18.70 -19.15 -16.83
C ILE A 10 -19.99 -18.39 -16.52
N LEU A 11 -19.92 -17.10 -16.22
CA LEU A 11 -21.11 -16.30 -15.88
C LEU A 11 -22.11 -16.21 -17.04
N SER A 12 -21.63 -16.31 -18.29
CA SER A 12 -22.48 -16.36 -19.48
C SER A 12 -23.28 -17.66 -19.62
N GLN A 13 -22.93 -18.71 -18.87
CA GLN A 13 -23.69 -19.97 -18.83
C GLN A 13 -24.91 -19.91 -17.90
N LYS A 14 -25.08 -18.81 -17.15
CA LYS A 14 -26.23 -18.61 -16.26
C LYS A 14 -27.52 -18.70 -17.07
N SER A 15 -28.40 -19.62 -16.67
CA SER A 15 -29.70 -19.80 -17.30
C SER A 15 -30.78 -20.20 -16.29
N PRO A 16 -32.08 -19.97 -16.61
CA PRO A 16 -33.20 -20.41 -15.78
C PRO A 16 -33.24 -21.93 -15.53
N ALA A 17 -32.59 -22.72 -16.38
CA ALA A 17 -32.57 -24.18 -16.27
C ALA A 17 -31.59 -24.71 -15.21
N LEU A 18 -30.68 -23.87 -14.69
CA LEU A 18 -29.71 -24.28 -13.68
C LEU A 18 -30.40 -24.49 -12.33
N LYS A 19 -29.98 -25.52 -11.59
CA LYS A 19 -30.50 -25.80 -10.25
C LYS A 19 -29.50 -25.35 -9.19
N SER A 20 -30.02 -24.83 -8.08
CA SER A 20 -29.23 -24.54 -6.88
C SER A 20 -28.51 -25.81 -6.44
N ASN A 21 -27.20 -25.72 -6.28
CA ASN A 21 -26.36 -26.81 -5.83
C ASN A 21 -26.21 -26.80 -4.30
N ALA A 22 -25.83 -25.65 -3.73
CA ALA A 22 -25.68 -25.48 -2.30
C ALA A 22 -26.00 -24.05 -1.84
N SER A 23 -26.26 -23.89 -0.55
CA SER A 23 -26.32 -22.60 0.13
C SER A 23 -25.56 -22.69 1.44
N GLY A 24 -24.87 -21.63 1.83
CA GLY A 24 -24.10 -21.61 3.06
C GLY A 24 -23.97 -20.23 3.67
N MET A 25 -23.21 -20.15 4.76
CA MET A 25 -22.81 -18.90 5.39
C MET A 25 -21.29 -18.86 5.55
N VAL A 26 -20.70 -17.73 5.22
CA VAL A 26 -19.31 -17.38 5.58
C VAL A 26 -19.37 -16.51 6.83
N ASP A 27 -18.48 -16.79 7.79
CA ASP A 27 -18.31 -16.05 9.03
C ASP A 27 -19.62 -15.85 9.82
N GLY A 28 -20.54 -16.82 9.73
CA GLY A 28 -21.82 -16.82 10.44
C GLY A 28 -22.84 -15.77 10.01
N ALA A 29 -22.54 -14.93 9.00
CA ALA A 29 -23.42 -13.82 8.64
C ALA A 29 -23.49 -13.50 7.14
N ILE A 30 -22.52 -13.92 6.31
CA ILE A 30 -22.59 -13.70 4.85
C ILE A 30 -23.23 -14.92 4.19
N ARG A 31 -24.45 -14.77 3.69
CA ARG A 31 -25.13 -15.85 2.95
C ARG A 31 -24.61 -15.91 1.52
N TYR A 32 -24.38 -17.12 1.02
CA TYR A 32 -24.11 -17.37 -0.39
C TYR A 32 -24.98 -18.51 -0.94
N LYS A 33 -25.18 -18.50 -2.26
CA LYS A 33 -25.80 -19.59 -3.02
C LYS A 33 -24.90 -20.00 -4.17
N THR A 34 -24.95 -21.25 -4.58
CA THR A 34 -24.18 -21.75 -5.71
C THR A 34 -25.08 -22.43 -6.76
N LEU A 35 -24.72 -22.26 -8.03
CA LEU A 35 -25.27 -22.98 -9.18
C LEU A 35 -24.15 -23.79 -9.84
N ALA A 36 -24.46 -25.03 -10.19
CA ALA A 36 -23.61 -25.83 -11.07
C ALA A 36 -23.97 -25.51 -12.54
N THR A 37 -22.96 -25.23 -13.35
CA THR A 37 -23.11 -24.97 -14.79
C THR A 37 -23.01 -26.27 -15.59
N PRO A 38 -23.47 -26.31 -16.86
CA PRO A 38 -23.34 -27.49 -17.71
C PRO A 38 -21.88 -27.88 -18.00
N SER A 39 -20.95 -26.91 -17.89
CA SER A 39 -19.51 -27.15 -18.06
C SER A 39 -18.84 -27.78 -16.84
N GLY A 40 -19.56 -27.96 -15.73
CA GLY A 40 -19.00 -28.41 -14.45
C GLY A 40 -18.44 -27.28 -13.58
N ALA A 41 -18.38 -26.04 -14.09
CA ALA A 41 -18.03 -24.85 -13.32
C ALA A 41 -19.15 -24.46 -12.33
N THR A 42 -18.81 -23.63 -11.34
CA THR A 42 -19.73 -23.16 -10.30
C THR A 42 -19.92 -21.64 -10.39
N ILE A 43 -21.15 -21.16 -10.24
CA ILE A 43 -21.46 -19.73 -10.08
C ILE A 43 -21.95 -19.52 -8.65
N THR A 44 -21.28 -18.64 -7.91
CA THR A 44 -21.59 -18.28 -6.54
C THR A 44 -22.17 -16.87 -6.47
N PHE A 45 -23.28 -16.71 -5.78
CA PHE A 45 -23.98 -15.45 -5.58
C PHE A 45 -23.85 -15.04 -4.12
N PHE A 46 -23.64 -13.76 -3.87
CA PHE A 46 -23.66 -13.16 -2.53
C PHE A 46 -23.86 -11.65 -2.63
N ASN A 47 -24.12 -11.02 -1.49
CA ASN A 47 -24.29 -9.58 -1.41
C ASN A 47 -23.58 -9.04 -0.16
N SER A 48 -23.52 -7.73 -0.03
CA SER A 48 -22.86 -7.05 1.09
C SER A 48 -23.75 -6.95 2.35
N SER A 49 -24.73 -7.84 2.56
CA SER A 49 -25.67 -7.72 3.69
C SER A 49 -25.03 -8.17 5.02
N GLN A 50 -24.13 -7.35 5.54
CA GLN A 50 -23.81 -7.24 6.96
C GLN A 50 -23.86 -5.77 7.40
N SER A 51 -24.44 -5.56 8.58
CA SER A 51 -24.64 -4.31 9.33
C SER A 51 -25.73 -3.34 8.85
N ILE A 52 -26.82 -3.33 9.62
CA ILE A 52 -27.75 -2.22 9.77
C ILE A 52 -26.96 -1.12 10.50
N GLY A 53 -26.53 -0.10 9.76
CA GLY A 53 -25.73 1.02 10.25
C GLY A 53 -24.30 0.95 9.71
N GLY A 54 -23.94 1.87 8.82
CA GLY A 54 -22.59 1.94 8.28
C GLY A 54 -22.49 2.77 7.02
N ASP A 55 -22.88 2.21 5.88
CA ASP A 55 -22.38 2.70 4.58
C ASP A 55 -23.48 3.03 3.56
N ASN A 56 -23.22 4.07 2.78
CA ASN A 56 -24.04 4.50 1.64
C ASN A 56 -23.91 3.62 0.39
N LEU A 57 -23.21 2.48 0.47
CA LEU A 57 -23.05 1.52 -0.62
C LEU A 57 -23.74 0.19 -0.29
N TRP A 58 -24.26 -0.46 -1.31
CA TRP A 58 -24.70 -1.85 -1.27
C TRP A 58 -24.21 -2.55 -2.53
N ALA A 59 -23.83 -3.81 -2.42
CA ALA A 59 -23.35 -4.58 -3.54
C ALA A 59 -23.96 -5.97 -3.66
N TYR A 60 -24.08 -6.41 -4.91
CA TYR A 60 -24.41 -7.77 -5.30
C TYR A 60 -23.30 -8.30 -6.20
N THR A 61 -22.89 -9.54 -5.96
CA THR A 61 -21.80 -10.18 -6.68
C THR A 61 -22.22 -11.52 -7.26
N GLU A 62 -21.76 -11.77 -8.49
CA GLU A 62 -21.72 -13.11 -9.09
C GLU A 62 -20.26 -13.49 -9.33
N MET A 63 -19.84 -14.62 -8.77
CA MET A 63 -18.48 -15.16 -8.89
C MET A 63 -18.52 -16.52 -9.59
N GLY A 64 -17.98 -16.60 -10.80
CA GLY A 64 -17.88 -17.83 -11.60
C GLY A 64 -16.51 -18.47 -11.45
N VAL A 65 -16.44 -19.75 -11.13
CA VAL A 65 -15.18 -20.47 -10.91
C VAL A 65 -15.20 -21.83 -11.61
N SER A 66 -14.08 -22.22 -12.25
CA SER A 66 -13.99 -23.51 -12.95
C SER A 66 -14.21 -24.71 -12.02
N HIS A 67 -13.86 -24.58 -10.73
CA HIS A 67 -14.02 -25.61 -9.70
C HIS A 67 -14.48 -24.96 -8.39
N ASP A 68 -15.20 -25.73 -7.56
CA ASP A 68 -15.69 -25.26 -6.26
C ASP A 68 -14.53 -25.11 -5.24
N PHE A 69 -14.65 -24.12 -4.35
CA PHE A 69 -13.63 -23.79 -3.34
C PHE A 69 -13.58 -24.79 -2.18
N VAL A 70 -14.68 -25.49 -1.91
CA VAL A 70 -14.81 -26.43 -0.78
C VAL A 70 -14.02 -27.73 -1.04
N SER A 71 -13.68 -28.02 -2.29
CA SER A 71 -13.09 -29.31 -2.69
C SER A 71 -11.90 -29.23 -3.65
N SER A 72 -11.46 -28.03 -4.07
CA SER A 72 -10.34 -27.90 -5.02
C SER A 72 -8.99 -28.15 -4.33
N THR A 73 -8.59 -29.42 -4.27
CA THR A 73 -7.27 -29.88 -3.81
C THR A 73 -6.48 -30.48 -4.97
N TYR A 74 -5.15 -30.43 -4.94
CA TYR A 74 -4.35 -31.05 -6.01
C TYR A 74 -4.59 -32.56 -6.03
N ASP A 75 -5.00 -33.11 -7.18
CA ASP A 75 -5.41 -34.52 -7.32
C ASP A 75 -5.01 -35.17 -8.67
N GLY A 76 -4.30 -34.43 -9.52
CA GLY A 76 -3.86 -34.87 -10.84
C GLY A 76 -4.74 -34.38 -12.00
N SER A 77 -5.90 -33.76 -11.74
CA SER A 77 -6.82 -33.25 -12.78
C SER A 77 -6.63 -31.76 -13.12
N GLU A 78 -5.70 -31.09 -12.47
CA GLU A 78 -5.31 -29.69 -12.68
C GLU A 78 -4.75 -29.43 -14.08
N PRO A 79 -5.05 -28.26 -14.68
CA PRO A 79 -4.55 -27.93 -16.00
C PRO A 79 -3.06 -27.62 -15.96
N THR A 80 -2.29 -28.31 -16.81
CA THR A 80 -0.85 -28.08 -16.95
C THR A 80 -0.55 -26.99 -17.95
N PHE A 81 0.64 -26.39 -17.86
CA PHE A 81 1.13 -25.42 -18.86
C PHE A 81 1.24 -25.99 -20.28
N GLU A 82 1.31 -27.32 -20.44
CA GLU A 82 1.52 -27.97 -21.74
C GLU A 82 0.21 -28.42 -22.41
N SER A 83 -0.82 -28.79 -21.64
CA SER A 83 -2.05 -29.37 -22.17
C SER A 83 -3.34 -28.70 -21.69
N GLY A 84 -3.27 -27.73 -20.78
CA GLY A 84 -4.41 -27.29 -19.98
C GLY A 84 -5.24 -26.16 -20.59
N LYS A 85 -6.57 -26.31 -20.54
CA LYS A 85 -7.48 -25.15 -20.51
C LYS A 85 -7.27 -24.46 -19.15
N PRO A 86 -7.00 -23.14 -19.10
CA PRO A 86 -6.76 -22.46 -17.83
C PRO A 86 -7.97 -22.59 -16.92
N GLU A 87 -7.73 -22.65 -15.61
CA GLU A 87 -8.80 -22.41 -14.66
C GLU A 87 -9.19 -20.94 -14.73
N ILE A 88 -10.48 -20.69 -14.58
CA ILE A 88 -11.08 -19.37 -14.76
C ILE A 88 -11.74 -18.96 -13.44
N LEU A 89 -11.44 -17.73 -13.02
CA LEU A 89 -12.19 -17.01 -12.00
C LEU A 89 -12.79 -15.77 -12.65
N GLU A 90 -14.09 -15.60 -12.50
CA GLU A 90 -14.87 -14.46 -12.99
C GLU A 90 -15.56 -13.81 -11.81
N TYR A 91 -15.51 -12.48 -11.76
CA TYR A 91 -16.13 -11.71 -10.70
C TYR A 91 -16.88 -10.54 -11.33
N ALA A 92 -18.19 -10.53 -11.18
CA ALA A 92 -19.09 -9.47 -11.63
C ALA A 92 -19.73 -8.79 -10.42
N LEU A 93 -19.73 -7.46 -10.41
CA LEU A 93 -20.14 -6.65 -9.27
C LEU A 93 -21.15 -5.59 -9.71
N TRP A 94 -22.30 -5.58 -9.04
CA TRP A 94 -23.33 -4.55 -9.13
C TRP A 94 -23.32 -3.74 -7.84
N GLN A 95 -23.42 -2.41 -7.97
CA GLN A 95 -23.31 -1.49 -6.84
C GLN A 95 -24.49 -0.53 -6.83
N VAL A 96 -24.93 -0.18 -5.64
CA VAL A 96 -26.02 0.76 -5.41
C VAL A 96 -25.54 1.80 -4.41
N ARG A 97 -25.70 3.07 -4.78
CA ARG A 97 -25.52 4.19 -3.87
C ARG A 97 -26.86 4.51 -3.22
N ARG A 98 -26.88 4.52 -1.89
CA ARG A 98 -27.95 5.07 -1.06
C ARG A 98 -27.58 6.51 -0.67
N PRO A 99 -28.56 7.39 -0.40
CA PRO A 99 -28.25 8.69 0.19
C PRO A 99 -27.50 8.52 1.50
N CYS A 100 -26.42 9.27 1.70
CA CYS A 100 -25.80 9.36 3.03
C CYS A 100 -26.45 10.48 3.84
N SER A 101 -26.34 10.44 5.17
CA SER A 101 -26.94 11.43 6.08
C SER A 101 -26.46 12.87 5.84
N TYR A 102 -25.34 13.05 5.14
CA TYR A 102 -24.70 14.34 4.86
C TYR A 102 -24.56 14.63 3.36
N ASP A 103 -25.40 14.02 2.51
CA ASP A 103 -25.40 14.21 1.04
C ASP A 103 -25.62 15.67 0.57
N GLY A 104 -25.96 16.60 1.47
CA GLY A 104 -26.06 18.04 1.20
C GLY A 104 -24.88 18.88 1.69
N ASP A 105 -23.83 18.25 2.22
CA ASP A 105 -22.59 18.93 2.60
C ASP A 105 -21.65 19.02 1.39
N ASP A 106 -21.26 20.23 1.00
CA ASP A 106 -20.38 20.48 -0.16
C ASP A 106 -19.03 19.74 -0.06
N ARG A 107 -18.62 19.31 1.14
CA ARG A 107 -17.42 18.51 1.37
C ARG A 107 -17.54 17.07 0.89
N ILE A 108 -18.76 16.55 0.69
CA ILE A 108 -19.01 15.16 0.30
C ILE A 108 -19.64 15.15 -1.10
N THR A 109 -18.78 15.11 -2.11
CA THR A 109 -19.22 14.93 -3.50
C THR A 109 -19.01 13.49 -3.93
N PHE A 110 -20.09 12.83 -4.34
CA PHE A 110 -20.00 11.44 -4.82
C PHE A 110 -19.56 11.38 -6.29
N ASN A 111 -18.51 10.63 -6.57
CA ASN A 111 -18.03 10.31 -7.91
C ASN A 111 -18.80 9.12 -8.50
N TYR A 112 -19.69 9.43 -9.43
CA TYR A 112 -20.49 8.45 -10.17
C TYR A 112 -19.75 7.83 -11.37
N THR A 113 -18.52 8.25 -11.65
CA THR A 113 -17.78 7.77 -12.81
C THR A 113 -17.31 6.33 -12.57
N LEU A 114 -17.66 5.44 -13.50
CA LEU A 114 -17.22 4.05 -13.54
C LEU A 114 -16.85 3.70 -14.97
N LYS A 115 -15.56 3.41 -15.22
CA LYS A 115 -15.07 2.92 -16.52
C LYS A 115 -13.83 2.03 -16.34
N PRO A 116 -13.73 0.88 -17.04
CA PRO A 116 -14.74 0.29 -17.92
C PRO A 116 -15.90 -0.38 -17.14
N THR A 117 -17.08 -0.42 -17.77
CA THR A 117 -18.25 -1.16 -17.28
C THR A 117 -18.55 -2.32 -18.23
N VAL A 118 -19.29 -3.31 -17.75
CA VAL A 118 -19.65 -4.49 -18.56
C VAL A 118 -20.98 -4.24 -19.28
N ALA A 119 -20.92 -4.13 -20.60
CA ALA A 119 -22.09 -4.02 -21.45
C ALA A 119 -22.84 -5.35 -21.57
N GLY A 120 -24.16 -5.31 -21.72
CA GLY A 120 -24.98 -6.49 -21.96
C GLY A 120 -25.24 -7.38 -20.73
N MET A 121 -24.72 -7.03 -19.56
CA MET A 121 -25.14 -7.67 -18.32
C MET A 121 -26.48 -7.07 -17.85
N GLY A 122 -27.41 -7.94 -17.46
CA GLY A 122 -28.65 -7.53 -16.81
C GLY A 122 -28.38 -6.87 -15.45
N SER A 123 -29.44 -6.40 -14.80
CA SER A 123 -29.37 -5.78 -13.47
C SER A 123 -30.21 -6.56 -12.44
N PRO A 124 -29.74 -6.73 -11.20
CA PRO A 124 -30.54 -7.31 -10.12
C PRO A 124 -31.69 -6.39 -9.68
N ILE A 125 -31.63 -5.09 -10.01
CA ILE A 125 -32.62 -4.07 -9.64
C ILE A 125 -33.10 -3.35 -10.89
N ILE A 126 -34.41 -3.15 -11.00
CA ILE A 126 -35.06 -2.40 -12.08
C ILE A 126 -35.82 -1.20 -11.51
N ARG A 127 -35.93 -0.14 -12.31
CA ARG A 127 -36.77 1.02 -12.00
C ARG A 127 -38.11 0.84 -12.71
N THR A 128 -39.20 0.87 -11.95
CA THR A 128 -40.55 0.75 -12.48
C THR A 128 -40.99 2.07 -13.15
N PRO A 129 -42.07 2.05 -13.97
CA PRO A 129 -42.63 3.28 -14.56
C PRO A 129 -43.09 4.30 -13.51
N SER A 130 -43.45 3.85 -12.30
CA SER A 130 -43.81 4.73 -11.18
C SER A 130 -42.58 5.35 -10.49
N GLY A 131 -41.37 5.06 -10.97
CA GLY A 131 -40.11 5.60 -10.46
C GLY A 131 -39.53 4.84 -9.27
N LYS A 132 -40.22 3.84 -8.75
CA LYS A 132 -39.76 2.99 -7.64
C LYS A 132 -38.74 1.96 -8.10
N PHE A 133 -37.88 1.53 -7.19
CA PHE A 133 -36.92 0.46 -7.45
C PHE A 133 -37.44 -0.86 -6.91
N GLU A 134 -37.35 -1.89 -7.75
CA GLU A 134 -37.82 -3.23 -7.43
C GLU A 134 -36.78 -4.28 -7.84
N ARG A 135 -36.84 -5.43 -7.17
CA ARG A 135 -36.05 -6.59 -7.55
C ARG A 135 -36.41 -7.02 -8.98
N ASN A 136 -35.39 -7.28 -9.79
CA ASN A 136 -35.59 -7.80 -11.13
C ASN A 136 -35.83 -9.31 -11.12
N SER A 137 -37.10 -9.73 -11.09
CA SER A 137 -37.46 -11.16 -11.03
C SER A 137 -36.83 -11.99 -12.15
N SER A 138 -36.76 -11.47 -13.39
CA SER A 138 -36.19 -12.20 -14.53
C SER A 138 -34.67 -12.40 -14.41
N PHE A 139 -33.96 -11.49 -13.74
CA PHE A 139 -32.54 -11.65 -13.44
C PHE A 139 -32.29 -12.83 -12.49
N PHE A 140 -33.25 -13.12 -11.61
CA PHE A 140 -33.17 -14.18 -10.61
C PHE A 140 -33.97 -15.43 -10.97
N ASP A 141 -34.44 -15.56 -12.21
CA ASP A 141 -35.26 -16.71 -12.66
C ASP A 141 -34.49 -18.04 -12.69
N TRP A 142 -33.18 -18.01 -12.43
CA TRP A 142 -32.34 -19.19 -12.23
C TRP A 142 -32.63 -19.95 -10.93
N SER A 143 -33.34 -19.35 -9.97
CA SER A 143 -33.71 -20.03 -8.75
C SER A 143 -35.07 -20.70 -8.91
N ASN A 144 -35.11 -22.00 -9.23
CA ASN A 144 -36.31 -22.84 -9.09
C ASN A 144 -36.65 -23.16 -7.60
N ASP A 145 -36.17 -22.29 -6.71
CA ASP A 145 -36.26 -22.38 -5.26
C ASP A 145 -37.53 -21.65 -4.82
N THR A 146 -38.15 -22.04 -3.71
CA THR A 146 -39.40 -21.39 -3.29
C THR A 146 -39.19 -19.88 -3.16
N TYR A 147 -40.19 -19.11 -3.59
CA TYR A 147 -40.16 -17.64 -3.59
C TYR A 147 -39.62 -17.06 -2.27
N THR A 148 -39.91 -17.71 -1.13
CA THR A 148 -39.40 -17.38 0.21
C THR A 148 -37.88 -17.53 0.37
N ASN A 149 -37.23 -18.58 -0.13
CA ASN A 149 -35.78 -18.78 0.03
C ASN A 149 -34.94 -17.77 -0.77
N VAL A 150 -35.44 -17.37 -1.93
CA VAL A 150 -34.80 -16.36 -2.80
C VAL A 150 -35.15 -14.96 -2.32
N LYS A 151 -36.40 -14.77 -1.85
CA LYS A 151 -36.78 -13.58 -1.12
C LYS A 151 -35.87 -13.40 0.08
N ASP A 152 -35.59 -14.39 0.92
CA ASP A 152 -34.70 -14.25 2.08
C ASP A 152 -33.24 -13.97 1.70
N PHE A 153 -32.73 -14.56 0.62
CA PHE A 153 -31.37 -14.34 0.13
C PHE A 153 -31.15 -12.95 -0.46
N VAL A 154 -32.15 -12.44 -1.18
CA VAL A 154 -32.16 -11.12 -1.82
C VAL A 154 -33.04 -10.14 -1.01
N SER A 155 -33.43 -10.50 0.23
CA SER A 155 -34.52 -9.84 1.00
C SER A 155 -34.20 -8.41 1.35
N PHE A 156 -32.93 -8.05 1.34
CA PHE A 156 -32.51 -6.68 1.56
C PHE A 156 -32.78 -5.74 0.37
N VAL A 157 -32.97 -6.28 -0.85
CA VAL A 157 -33.52 -5.51 -1.98
C VAL A 157 -35.02 -5.24 -1.76
N ALA A 158 -35.66 -5.98 -0.85
CA ALA A 158 -37.12 -6.05 -0.67
C ALA A 158 -37.59 -5.67 0.76
N TYR A 159 -36.79 -4.94 1.54
CA TYR A 159 -37.25 -4.39 2.81
C TYR A 159 -37.96 -3.05 2.60
N ASP A 160 -39.05 -3.04 1.81
CA ASP A 160 -40.07 -1.97 1.69
C ASP A 160 -39.62 -0.48 1.56
N HIS A 161 -38.31 -0.20 1.38
CA HIS A 161 -37.74 1.14 1.49
C HIS A 161 -36.54 1.36 0.54
N PHE A 162 -36.67 1.01 -0.74
CA PHE A 162 -36.16 1.95 -1.76
C PHE A 162 -37.18 3.09 -1.98
N ASN A 163 -37.71 3.63 -0.88
CA ASN A 163 -38.39 4.92 -0.86
C ASN A 163 -37.37 6.06 -0.96
N GLU A 164 -36.07 5.73 -0.92
CA GLU A 164 -34.95 6.65 -1.02
C GLU A 164 -34.47 6.83 -2.48
N ASN A 165 -33.92 7.99 -2.79
CA ASN A 165 -33.26 8.30 -4.06
C ASN A 165 -31.95 7.50 -4.20
N ILE A 166 -32.04 6.22 -4.55
CA ILE A 166 -30.86 5.41 -4.85
C ILE A 166 -30.32 5.68 -6.25
N THR A 167 -29.03 5.42 -6.46
CA THR A 167 -28.41 5.42 -7.78
C THR A 167 -27.82 4.05 -8.08
N LEU A 168 -28.21 3.46 -9.20
CA LEU A 168 -27.68 2.18 -9.68
C LEU A 168 -26.41 2.42 -10.52
N ALA A 169 -25.32 1.75 -10.16
CA ALA A 169 -24.13 1.72 -10.99
C ALA A 169 -24.28 0.67 -12.12
N PRO A 170 -23.75 0.95 -13.32
CA PRO A 170 -23.50 -0.12 -14.30
C PRO A 170 -22.54 -1.16 -13.71
N PRO A 171 -22.67 -2.44 -14.07
CA PRO A 171 -21.84 -3.47 -13.49
C PRO A 171 -20.39 -3.37 -13.96
N ILE A 172 -19.49 -3.84 -13.11
CA ILE A 172 -18.06 -3.97 -13.42
C ILE A 172 -17.65 -5.43 -13.29
N GLY A 173 -16.54 -5.81 -13.93
CA GLY A 173 -16.13 -7.20 -13.87
C GLY A 173 -14.69 -7.49 -14.27
N VAL A 174 -14.19 -8.60 -13.74
CA VAL A 174 -12.85 -9.12 -14.00
C VAL A 174 -12.92 -10.62 -14.31
N GLN A 175 -12.06 -11.06 -15.21
CA GLN A 175 -11.80 -12.46 -15.51
C GLN A 175 -10.30 -12.69 -15.30
N CYS A 176 -9.97 -13.67 -14.47
CA CYS A 176 -8.63 -14.15 -14.22
C CYS A 176 -8.51 -15.55 -14.82
N ARG A 177 -7.40 -15.79 -15.53
CA ARG A 177 -7.04 -17.10 -16.06
C ARG A 177 -5.78 -17.54 -15.33
N ARG A 178 -5.83 -18.72 -14.73
CA ARG A 178 -4.72 -19.26 -13.95
C ARG A 178 -4.38 -20.66 -14.43
N ILE A 179 -3.09 -20.95 -14.39
CA ILE A 179 -2.50 -22.25 -14.62
C ILE A 179 -1.48 -22.41 -13.50
N SER A 180 -1.49 -23.56 -12.84
CA SER A 180 -0.60 -23.86 -11.74
C SER A 180 -0.23 -25.32 -11.80
N ASP A 181 1.07 -25.59 -11.75
CA ASP A 181 1.63 -26.94 -11.60
C ASP A 181 2.41 -26.99 -10.29
N LEU A 182 2.41 -28.15 -9.62
CA LEU A 182 3.27 -28.40 -8.48
C LEU A 182 4.67 -28.78 -8.95
N GLY A 183 5.69 -28.31 -8.24
CA GLY A 183 7.07 -28.64 -8.57
C GLY A 183 8.07 -27.86 -7.75
N THR A 184 9.34 -28.07 -8.08
CA THR A 184 10.47 -27.37 -7.49
C THR A 184 11.10 -26.48 -8.55
N ALA A 185 11.65 -25.33 -8.14
CA ALA A 185 12.41 -24.46 -9.03
C ALA A 185 13.71 -24.05 -8.34
N LYS A 186 14.77 -23.81 -9.12
CA LYS A 186 16.00 -23.20 -8.61
C LYS A 186 15.78 -21.70 -8.43
N LEU A 187 16.07 -21.19 -7.24
CA LEU A 187 16.07 -19.77 -6.94
C LEU A 187 17.49 -19.21 -7.08
N ASP A 188 17.70 -18.27 -8.00
CA ASP A 188 18.90 -17.44 -7.98
C ASP A 188 18.74 -16.36 -6.91
N SER A 189 19.44 -16.53 -5.80
CA SER A 189 19.41 -15.60 -4.67
C SER A 189 19.88 -14.17 -4.99
N ARG A 190 20.71 -13.97 -6.02
CA ARG A 190 21.27 -12.66 -6.36
C ARG A 190 20.26 -11.81 -7.12
N THR A 191 19.47 -12.44 -7.98
CA THR A 191 18.46 -11.79 -8.83
C THR A 191 17.04 -11.98 -8.31
N SER A 192 16.84 -12.86 -7.32
CA SER A 192 15.53 -13.31 -6.85
C SER A 192 14.63 -13.87 -7.97
N THR A 193 15.25 -14.55 -8.95
CA THR A 193 14.55 -15.17 -10.08
C THR A 193 14.50 -16.69 -9.95
N PHE A 194 13.39 -17.30 -10.38
CA PHE A 194 13.21 -18.75 -10.42
C PHE A 194 13.56 -19.28 -11.83
N SER A 195 14.27 -20.40 -11.89
CA SER A 195 14.65 -21.10 -13.13
C SER A 195 14.55 -22.62 -12.96
N GLU A 196 14.58 -23.36 -14.06
CA GLU A 196 14.62 -24.84 -14.05
C GLU A 196 13.49 -25.45 -13.19
N PHE A 197 12.24 -25.14 -13.53
CA PHE A 197 11.10 -25.73 -12.85
C PHE A 197 10.96 -27.22 -13.22
N GLU A 198 11.02 -28.09 -12.21
CA GLU A 198 10.80 -29.53 -12.31
C GLU A 198 9.45 -29.87 -11.67
N LYS A 199 8.54 -30.45 -12.47
CA LYS A 199 7.21 -30.83 -11.98
C LYS A 199 7.30 -31.96 -10.95
N SER A 200 6.54 -31.83 -9.89
CA SER A 200 6.32 -32.89 -8.90
C SER A 200 4.94 -33.52 -9.09
N PRO A 201 4.77 -34.82 -8.80
CA PRO A 201 3.44 -35.41 -8.78
C PRO A 201 2.57 -34.78 -7.69
N SER A 202 1.25 -34.83 -7.88
CA SER A 202 0.28 -34.36 -6.88
C SER A 202 0.43 -35.18 -5.59
N PRO A 203 0.37 -34.56 -4.40
CA PRO A 203 0.54 -35.26 -3.13
C PRO A 203 -0.50 -36.38 -3.00
N ILE A 204 -0.05 -37.59 -2.63
CA ILE A 204 -0.97 -38.70 -2.36
C ILE A 204 -1.59 -38.43 -0.99
N TRP A 205 -2.85 -38.01 -0.97
CA TRP A 205 -3.56 -37.84 0.29
C TRP A 205 -3.94 -39.20 0.91
N SER A 206 -3.56 -39.41 2.17
CA SER A 206 -3.97 -40.56 2.98
C SER A 206 -4.73 -40.09 4.22
N ALA A 207 -6.00 -40.49 4.35
CA ALA A 207 -6.81 -40.25 5.55
C ALA A 207 -6.19 -40.85 6.83
N ALA A 208 -5.36 -41.88 6.68
CA ALA A 208 -4.74 -42.61 7.79
C ALA A 208 -3.55 -41.86 8.42
N GLU A 209 -2.94 -40.91 7.69
CA GLU A 209 -1.71 -40.21 8.11
C GLU A 209 -1.95 -38.80 8.66
N TYR A 210 -3.22 -38.38 8.84
CA TYR A 210 -3.59 -37.04 9.32
C TYR A 210 -2.99 -35.89 8.50
N GLU A 211 -2.77 -36.09 7.19
CA GLU A 211 -2.30 -35.03 6.32
C GLU A 211 -3.45 -34.13 5.84
N ALA A 212 -3.27 -32.81 5.95
CA ALA A 212 -4.18 -31.85 5.36
C ALA A 212 -4.02 -31.88 3.83
N LYS A 213 -5.14 -31.95 3.09
CA LYS A 213 -5.09 -31.84 1.63
C LYS A 213 -4.61 -30.46 1.22
N GLN A 214 -3.61 -30.38 0.35
CA GLN A 214 -3.15 -29.09 -0.13
C GLN A 214 -4.18 -28.49 -1.10
N PRO A 215 -4.71 -27.29 -0.81
CA PRO A 215 -5.63 -26.61 -1.71
C PRO A 215 -4.92 -26.23 -3.02
N ARG A 216 -5.68 -26.21 -4.12
CA ARG A 216 -5.20 -25.74 -5.43
C ARG A 216 -4.95 -24.24 -5.41
N PHE A 217 -4.04 -23.78 -6.26
CA PHE A 217 -3.83 -22.35 -6.43
C PHE A 217 -5.11 -21.64 -6.84
N GLY A 218 -5.45 -20.62 -6.07
CA GLY A 218 -6.64 -19.80 -6.25
C GLY A 218 -7.87 -20.31 -5.48
N ALA A 219 -7.79 -21.43 -4.74
CA ALA A 219 -8.85 -21.86 -3.83
C ALA A 219 -9.01 -20.89 -2.65
N THR A 220 -7.89 -20.48 -2.03
CA THR A 220 -7.89 -19.47 -0.97
C THR A 220 -8.34 -18.12 -1.54
N ALA A 221 -7.89 -17.74 -2.75
CA ALA A 221 -8.31 -16.49 -3.37
C ALA A 221 -9.84 -16.41 -3.53
N ILE A 222 -10.48 -17.52 -3.93
CA ILE A 222 -11.95 -17.62 -4.01
C ILE A 222 -12.57 -17.42 -2.62
N SER A 223 -12.01 -18.06 -1.59
CA SER A 223 -12.52 -17.90 -0.21
C SER A 223 -12.35 -16.48 0.33
N ILE A 224 -11.25 -15.80 0.01
CA ILE A 224 -11.00 -14.40 0.41
C ILE A 224 -12.01 -13.46 -0.26
N LEU A 225 -12.34 -13.70 -1.52
CA LEU A 225 -13.24 -12.83 -2.30
C LEU A 225 -14.73 -13.05 -1.97
N LEU A 226 -15.07 -14.14 -1.29
CA LEU A 226 -16.44 -14.51 -0.99
C LEU A 226 -17.02 -13.63 0.13
N GLY A 227 -18.05 -12.85 -0.21
CA GLY A 227 -18.84 -12.10 0.77
C GLY A 227 -18.22 -10.80 1.31
N ARG A 228 -16.98 -10.50 0.97
CA ARG A 228 -16.17 -9.44 1.57
C ARG A 228 -16.11 -8.18 0.70
N TYR A 229 -17.25 -7.51 0.54
CA TYR A 229 -17.37 -6.34 -0.37
C TYR A 229 -16.58 -5.11 0.10
N THR A 230 -16.76 -4.68 1.36
CA THR A 230 -16.11 -3.47 1.90
C THR A 230 -14.59 -3.64 1.97
N GLU A 231 -14.13 -4.86 2.19
CA GLU A 231 -12.71 -5.22 2.21
C GLU A 231 -12.00 -5.02 0.86
N ILE A 232 -12.74 -4.84 -0.25
CA ILE A 232 -12.15 -4.48 -1.55
C ILE A 232 -11.48 -3.09 -1.50
N PHE A 233 -12.02 -2.16 -0.72
CA PHE A 233 -11.40 -0.85 -0.52
C PHE A 233 -10.14 -0.98 0.35
N GLU A 234 -10.24 -1.73 1.45
CA GLU A 234 -9.14 -1.91 2.40
C GLU A 234 -7.96 -2.67 1.79
N SER A 235 -8.22 -3.71 1.01
CA SER A 235 -7.18 -4.53 0.37
C SER A 235 -6.26 -3.71 -0.52
N THR A 236 -6.82 -2.72 -1.21
CA THR A 236 -6.12 -1.86 -2.16
C THR A 236 -5.58 -0.58 -1.55
N ASN A 237 -5.77 -0.38 -0.25
CA ASN A 237 -5.49 0.89 0.44
C ASN A 237 -6.19 2.08 -0.24
N SER A 238 -7.41 1.84 -0.73
CA SER A 238 -8.27 2.88 -1.28
C SER A 238 -8.68 3.87 -0.19
N PRO A 239 -9.06 5.11 -0.53
CA PRO A 239 -9.52 6.09 0.44
C PRO A 239 -10.62 5.52 1.33
N LEU A 240 -10.41 5.61 2.64
CA LEU A 240 -11.41 5.22 3.63
C LEU A 240 -12.66 6.11 3.51
N PRO A 241 -13.85 5.61 3.87
CA PRO A 241 -15.05 6.42 3.86
C PRO A 241 -14.92 7.63 4.78
N TYR A 242 -15.59 8.73 4.43
CA TYR A 242 -15.71 9.88 5.31
C TYR A 242 -16.55 9.50 6.53
N ILE A 243 -16.00 9.72 7.72
CA ILE A 243 -16.72 9.49 8.97
C ILE A 243 -17.15 10.84 9.53
N LEU A 244 -18.46 11.09 9.56
CA LEU A 244 -19.05 12.28 10.15
C LEU A 244 -20.02 11.88 11.25
N SER A 245 -19.69 12.28 12.49
CA SER A 245 -20.37 11.85 13.71
C SER A 245 -20.37 10.31 13.85
N ASN A 246 -21.42 9.66 13.35
CA ASN A 246 -21.71 8.24 13.49
C ASN A 246 -22.11 7.58 12.15
N SER A 247 -21.84 8.26 11.03
CA SER A 247 -22.15 7.76 9.69
C SER A 247 -20.87 7.70 8.85
N ALA A 248 -20.66 6.57 8.17
CA ALA A 248 -19.61 6.41 7.17
C ALA A 248 -20.19 6.60 5.77
N CYS A 249 -19.55 7.44 4.95
CA CYS A 249 -19.96 7.71 3.59
C CYS A 249 -18.77 7.48 2.65
N TYR A 250 -18.90 6.52 1.75
CA TYR A 250 -18.02 6.44 0.58
C TYR A 250 -18.38 7.55 -0.40
N ASP A 251 -17.37 8.16 -0.99
CA ASP A 251 -17.50 9.18 -2.03
C ASP A 251 -17.38 8.61 -3.44
N HIS A 252 -17.20 7.30 -3.62
CA HIS A 252 -17.14 6.67 -4.93
C HIS A 252 -17.58 5.21 -4.87
N PHE A 253 -18.01 4.68 -6.02
CA PHE A 253 -18.14 3.24 -6.21
C PHE A 253 -16.77 2.57 -6.27
N VAL A 254 -16.70 1.27 -5.95
CA VAL A 254 -15.53 0.44 -6.25
C VAL A 254 -15.20 0.59 -7.72
N GLN A 255 -13.99 1.06 -8.02
CA GLN A 255 -13.54 1.26 -9.39
C GLN A 255 -13.10 -0.07 -10.02
N PRO A 256 -13.21 -0.26 -11.34
CA PRO A 256 -12.78 -1.49 -12.00
C PRO A 256 -11.32 -1.88 -11.75
N GLN A 257 -10.42 -0.89 -11.65
CA GLN A 257 -9.02 -1.11 -11.35
C GLN A 257 -8.81 -1.54 -9.89
N VAL A 258 -9.59 -0.97 -8.96
CA VAL A 258 -9.60 -1.37 -7.55
C VAL A 258 -10.07 -2.82 -7.41
N LEU A 259 -11.16 -3.19 -8.11
CA LEU A 259 -11.62 -4.58 -8.15
C LEU A 259 -10.55 -5.52 -8.71
N LEU A 260 -9.92 -5.16 -9.83
CA LEU A 260 -8.84 -5.95 -10.43
C LEU A 260 -7.67 -6.13 -9.44
N GLN A 261 -7.24 -5.05 -8.80
CA GLN A 261 -6.13 -5.08 -7.85
C GLN A 261 -6.46 -5.94 -6.63
N SER A 262 -7.67 -5.84 -6.08
CA SER A 262 -8.13 -6.68 -4.97
C SER A 262 -8.13 -8.17 -5.35
N VAL A 263 -8.59 -8.50 -6.56
CA VAL A 263 -8.59 -9.90 -7.04
C VAL A 263 -7.15 -10.40 -7.25
N LEU A 264 -6.25 -9.58 -7.78
CA LEU A 264 -4.83 -9.94 -7.91
C LEU A 264 -4.16 -10.12 -6.56
N GLN A 265 -4.46 -9.27 -5.57
CA GLN A 265 -3.94 -9.40 -4.21
C GLN A 265 -4.45 -10.66 -3.52
N ALA A 266 -5.71 -11.04 -3.71
CA ALA A 266 -6.23 -12.31 -3.20
C ALA A 266 -5.43 -13.51 -3.75
N HIS A 267 -5.08 -13.50 -5.04
CA HIS A 267 -4.21 -14.52 -5.63
C HIS A 267 -2.76 -14.44 -5.13
N ALA A 268 -2.23 -13.25 -4.88
CA ALA A 268 -0.90 -13.11 -4.30
C ALA A 268 -0.83 -13.70 -2.88
N VAL A 269 -1.87 -13.47 -2.06
CA VAL A 269 -1.99 -14.06 -0.72
C VAL A 269 -2.13 -15.58 -0.81
N ASP A 270 -2.95 -16.09 -1.73
CA ASP A 270 -3.06 -17.52 -2.00
C ASP A 270 -1.70 -18.15 -2.35
N GLY A 271 -0.96 -17.54 -3.27
CA GLY A 271 0.38 -17.97 -3.62
C GLY A 271 1.33 -18.00 -2.43
N LEU A 272 1.29 -16.98 -1.56
CA LEU A 272 2.08 -16.96 -0.34
C LEU A 272 1.67 -18.07 0.65
N GLN A 273 0.38 -18.37 0.78
CA GLN A 273 -0.11 -19.46 1.63
C GLN A 273 0.20 -20.85 1.08
N LEU A 274 0.41 -20.99 -0.22
CA LEU A 274 0.88 -22.24 -0.81
C LEU A 274 2.39 -22.40 -0.71
N MET A 275 3.14 -21.30 -0.80
CA MET A 275 4.60 -21.30 -0.67
C MET A 275 5.06 -21.47 0.79
N TYR A 276 4.33 -20.89 1.72
CA TYR A 276 4.61 -20.89 3.15
C TYR A 276 3.38 -21.45 3.88
N ASP A 277 3.56 -22.22 4.95
CA ASP A 277 2.48 -22.63 5.86
C ASP A 277 1.82 -21.40 6.52
N GLY A 278 1.00 -20.68 5.76
CA GLY A 278 0.42 -19.39 6.12
C GLY A 278 -0.53 -19.45 7.30
N ALA A 279 -0.87 -20.64 7.78
CA ALA A 279 -1.64 -20.86 9.01
C ALA A 279 -0.82 -20.55 10.27
N THR A 280 0.51 -20.78 10.25
CA THR A 280 1.39 -20.57 11.41
C THR A 280 2.39 -19.41 11.21
N GLY A 281 2.54 -18.95 9.97
CA GLY A 281 3.28 -17.75 9.58
C GLY A 281 4.20 -18.00 8.39
N LEU A 282 4.94 -16.97 7.95
CA LEU A 282 5.87 -17.10 6.81
C LEU A 282 7.14 -17.93 7.13
N ASN A 283 7.21 -18.49 8.33
CA ASN A 283 8.36 -19.24 8.82
C ASN A 283 8.31 -20.74 8.48
N GLY A 284 7.14 -21.25 8.07
CA GLY A 284 6.90 -22.67 7.79
C GLY A 284 6.98 -23.05 6.31
N GLY A 285 7.91 -22.47 5.54
CA GLY A 285 8.13 -22.89 4.16
C GLY A 285 8.61 -24.34 4.08
N TYR A 286 8.17 -25.09 3.06
CA TYR A 286 8.64 -26.46 2.82
C TYR A 286 10.16 -26.47 2.56
N LEU A 287 10.90 -27.12 3.46
CA LEU A 287 12.36 -27.25 3.38
C LEU A 287 12.72 -28.50 2.59
N HIS A 288 13.05 -28.35 1.32
CA HIS A 288 13.58 -29.46 0.53
C HIS A 288 14.97 -29.87 1.05
N THR A 289 15.15 -31.16 1.33
CA THR A 289 16.38 -31.76 1.88
C THR A 289 17.66 -31.51 1.06
N ASN A 290 17.53 -31.25 -0.25
CA ASN A 290 18.64 -31.00 -1.17
C ASN A 290 18.91 -29.51 -1.41
N LEU A 291 18.18 -28.61 -0.74
CA LEU A 291 18.48 -27.18 -0.76
C LEU A 291 19.74 -26.90 0.07
N THR A 292 20.88 -27.02 -0.59
CA THR A 292 22.20 -26.72 -0.01
C THR A 292 22.53 -25.23 -0.01
N SER A 293 21.75 -24.42 -0.75
CA SER A 293 22.00 -22.98 -0.97
C SER A 293 21.07 -22.05 -0.18
N SER A 294 19.83 -22.47 0.14
CA SER A 294 18.93 -21.61 0.93
C SER A 294 19.23 -21.75 2.42
N ARG A 295 20.23 -21.00 2.90
CA ARG A 295 20.17 -20.56 4.31
C ARG A 295 18.93 -19.68 4.46
N ARG A 296 18.21 -19.79 5.58
CA ARG A 296 17.08 -18.90 5.94
C ARG A 296 17.52 -17.45 5.70
N GLY A 297 17.07 -16.88 4.59
CA GLY A 297 17.46 -15.56 4.13
C GLY A 297 16.44 -14.56 4.66
N LYS A 298 16.90 -13.63 5.51
CA LYS A 298 16.06 -12.59 6.10
C LYS A 298 15.50 -11.67 5.01
N VAL A 299 14.31 -11.99 4.51
CA VAL A 299 13.43 -10.99 3.93
C VAL A 299 12.83 -10.22 5.12
N LEU A 300 13.55 -9.16 5.53
CA LEU A 300 13.08 -8.10 6.43
C LEU A 300 12.39 -8.56 7.73
N GLU A 301 13.06 -9.37 8.55
CA GLU A 301 12.75 -9.44 9.98
C GLU A 301 13.42 -8.25 10.71
N PRO A 302 12.81 -7.69 11.77
CA PRO A 302 13.50 -6.76 12.68
C PRO A 302 14.80 -7.41 13.19
N GLY A 303 15.92 -7.01 12.60
CA GLY A 303 17.22 -7.61 12.89
C GLY A 303 17.92 -6.89 14.02
N VAL A 304 18.47 -7.65 14.97
CA VAL A 304 19.48 -7.13 15.89
C VAL A 304 20.74 -6.84 15.07
N VAL A 305 21.07 -5.56 14.88
CA VAL A 305 22.31 -5.15 14.22
C VAL A 305 23.47 -5.72 15.03
N PRO A 306 24.41 -6.48 14.42
CA PRO A 306 25.56 -7.00 15.14
C PRO A 306 26.28 -5.84 15.85
N PRO A 307 26.49 -5.91 17.18
CA PRO A 307 27.08 -4.80 17.94
C PRO A 307 28.40 -4.31 17.34
N VAL A 308 29.15 -5.23 16.72
CA VAL A 308 30.41 -4.96 16.01
C VAL A 308 30.28 -3.86 14.96
N VAL A 309 29.19 -3.82 14.18
CA VAL A 309 29.01 -2.80 13.14
C VAL A 309 28.87 -1.41 13.76
N SER A 310 28.04 -1.28 14.79
CA SER A 310 27.88 -0.05 15.56
C SER A 310 29.19 0.34 16.27
N THR A 311 29.92 -0.63 16.83
CA THR A 311 31.22 -0.40 17.49
C THR A 311 32.28 0.10 16.50
N ILE A 312 32.33 -0.42 15.27
CA ILE A 312 33.28 0.04 14.25
C ILE A 312 32.95 1.47 13.83
N LEU A 313 31.69 1.77 13.53
CA LEU A 313 31.26 3.12 13.13
C LEU A 313 31.51 4.14 14.24
N LEU A 314 31.15 3.81 15.49
CA LEU A 314 31.43 4.65 16.65
C LEU A 314 32.93 4.75 16.94
N GLY A 315 33.71 3.69 16.67
CA GLY A 315 35.15 3.69 16.80
C GLY A 315 35.82 4.65 15.81
N ILE A 316 35.41 4.62 14.54
CA ILE A 316 35.88 5.56 13.51
C ILE A 316 35.55 6.99 13.91
N TRP A 317 34.32 7.22 14.37
CA TRP A 317 33.89 8.55 14.84
C TRP A 317 34.71 9.01 16.06
N ALA A 318 34.90 8.16 17.07
CA ALA A 318 35.66 8.49 18.26
C ALA A 318 37.14 8.77 17.95
N ILE A 319 37.76 7.98 17.07
CA ILE A 319 39.13 8.22 16.58
C ILE A 319 39.18 9.57 15.86
N GLY A 320 38.19 9.87 15.01
CA GLY A 320 38.08 11.17 14.34
C GLY A 320 38.03 12.34 15.33
N CYS A 321 37.21 12.23 16.39
CA CYS A 321 37.13 13.23 17.45
C CYS A 321 38.44 13.37 18.24
N ILE A 322 39.13 12.26 18.53
CA ILE A 322 40.44 12.28 19.21
C ILE A 322 41.48 12.98 18.34
N VAL A 323 41.55 12.65 17.04
CA VAL A 323 42.49 13.28 16.10
C VAL A 323 42.25 14.78 16.03
N LEU A 324 40.98 15.20 15.87
CA LEU A 324 40.63 16.62 15.89
C LEU A 324 40.97 17.28 17.23
N GLY A 325 40.69 16.61 18.34
CA GLY A 325 41.01 17.09 19.69
C GLY A 325 42.51 17.24 19.93
N VAL A 326 43.35 16.32 19.44
CA VAL A 326 44.81 16.41 19.56
C VAL A 326 45.36 17.50 18.65
N MET A 327 44.90 17.56 17.39
CA MET A 327 45.38 18.56 16.42
C MET A 327 45.01 19.99 16.83
N TYR A 328 43.78 20.21 17.31
CA TYR A 328 43.25 21.55 17.57
C TYR A 328 43.11 21.89 19.06
N GLY A 329 43.15 20.91 19.97
CA GLY A 329 42.96 21.12 21.41
C GLY A 329 44.20 21.59 22.16
N PHE A 330 45.39 21.21 21.69
CA PHE A 330 46.67 21.62 22.29
C PHE A 330 47.38 22.76 21.54
N GLY A 331 46.79 23.26 20.45
CA GLY A 331 47.23 24.47 19.79
C GLY A 331 46.91 25.70 20.67
N ARG A 332 47.85 26.65 20.78
CA ARG A 332 47.60 27.96 21.41
C ARG A 332 46.39 28.61 20.75
N ARG A 333 45.28 28.74 21.50
CA ARG A 333 44.09 29.43 21.02
C ARG A 333 44.39 30.92 21.04
N TRP A 334 44.13 31.60 19.93
CA TRP A 334 44.33 33.05 19.82
C TRP A 334 43.47 33.85 20.81
N SER A 335 42.41 33.24 21.37
CA SER A 335 41.61 33.82 22.45
C SER A 335 42.38 33.96 23.77
N ASP A 336 43.37 33.10 24.04
CA ASP A 336 44.16 33.18 25.29
C ASP A 336 45.21 34.29 25.26
N THR A 337 45.45 34.89 24.09
CA THR A 337 46.41 36.00 23.91
C THR A 337 45.73 37.38 23.90
N LEU A 338 44.39 37.41 23.88
CA LEU A 338 43.63 38.64 23.80
C LEU A 338 43.05 38.99 25.17
N ASP A 339 43.92 39.43 26.07
CA ASP A 339 43.50 39.96 27.37
C ASP A 339 42.76 41.29 27.19
N GLY A 340 41.80 41.58 28.09
CA GLY A 340 41.02 42.82 28.07
C GLY A 340 41.91 44.07 28.14
N TYR A 341 43.08 43.97 28.77
CA TYR A 341 44.10 45.01 28.76
C TYR A 341 44.65 45.28 27.35
N SER A 342 44.95 44.23 26.59
CA SER A 342 45.41 44.34 25.20
C SER A 342 44.32 44.96 24.32
N LEU A 343 43.07 44.53 24.47
CA LEU A 343 41.93 45.11 23.75
C LEU A 343 41.78 46.62 24.06
N PHE A 344 41.96 47.01 25.32
CA PHE A 344 41.86 48.41 25.74
C PHE A 344 43.00 49.26 25.18
N ARG A 345 44.24 48.75 25.23
CA ARG A 345 45.42 49.44 24.68
C ARG A 345 45.32 49.60 23.16
N PHE A 346 44.84 48.58 22.46
CA PHE A 346 44.55 48.67 21.02
C PHE A 346 43.47 49.72 20.70
N GLY A 347 42.41 49.80 21.52
CA GLY A 347 41.38 50.82 21.37
C GLY A 347 41.90 52.25 21.56
N VAL A 348 42.80 52.47 22.53
CA VAL A 348 43.40 53.78 22.82
C VAL A 348 44.38 54.20 21.73
N ASP A 349 45.31 53.33 21.33
CA ASP A 349 46.30 53.65 20.28
C ASP A 349 45.61 53.96 18.94
N PHE A 350 44.52 53.26 18.62
CA PHE A 350 43.75 53.55 17.41
C PHE A 350 42.98 54.87 17.48
N GLY A 351 42.47 55.23 18.66
CA GLY A 351 41.82 56.51 18.90
C GLY A 351 42.75 57.70 18.61
N GLU A 352 44.03 57.59 18.98
CA GLU A 352 45.02 58.62 18.68
C GLU A 352 45.33 58.71 17.17
N GLU A 353 45.50 57.58 16.49
CA GLU A 353 45.79 57.58 15.03
C GLU A 353 44.60 58.10 14.20
N LEU A 354 43.37 57.84 14.65
CA LEU A 354 42.16 58.38 14.03
C LEU A 354 41.97 59.86 14.33
N ARG A 355 42.41 60.34 15.51
CA ARG A 355 42.42 61.76 15.87
C ARG A 355 43.39 62.54 14.99
N ASP A 356 44.59 62.01 14.74
CA ASP A 356 45.60 62.67 13.89
C ASP A 356 45.18 62.74 12.42
N LYS A 357 44.39 61.78 11.93
CA LYS A 357 43.93 61.75 10.53
C LYS A 357 42.62 62.51 10.29
N ASN A 358 42.01 63.12 11.33
CA ASN A 358 40.75 63.89 11.24
C ASN A 358 39.58 63.11 10.56
N VAL A 359 39.63 61.77 10.56
CA VAL A 359 38.73 60.94 9.74
C VAL A 359 37.32 60.85 10.35
N LEU A 360 37.18 61.07 11.67
CA LEU A 360 35.90 60.84 12.38
C LEU A 360 35.20 62.12 12.86
N SER A 361 35.62 63.30 12.41
CA SER A 361 35.01 64.60 12.78
C SER A 361 33.67 64.87 12.06
N SER A 362 32.77 63.88 12.03
CA SER A 362 31.41 64.02 11.53
C SER A 362 30.44 64.18 12.69
N THR A 363 29.60 65.22 12.66
CA THR A 363 28.58 65.51 13.68
C THR A 363 27.30 64.67 13.53
N GLN A 364 27.28 63.68 12.63
CA GLN A 364 26.16 62.74 12.49
C GLN A 364 26.42 61.43 13.24
N GLY A 365 25.35 60.89 13.84
CA GLY A 365 25.38 59.69 14.69
C GLY A 365 26.23 58.54 14.12
N LEU A 366 26.99 57.91 15.02
CA LEU A 366 28.08 56.95 14.75
C LEU A 366 27.70 55.86 13.74
N GLU A 367 26.45 55.42 13.77
CA GLU A 367 25.87 54.37 12.93
C GLU A 367 25.70 54.71 11.45
N LYS A 368 25.81 55.99 11.05
CA LYS A 368 25.74 56.41 9.62
C LYS A 368 27.09 56.64 8.97
N SER A 369 28.20 56.44 9.68
CA SER A 369 29.53 56.62 9.09
C SER A 369 29.98 55.36 8.34
N ASN A 370 29.95 55.41 7.02
CA ASN A 370 30.52 54.37 6.15
C ASN A 370 32.03 54.16 6.36
N GLN A 371 32.70 55.12 7.01
CA GLN A 371 34.13 55.01 7.30
C GLN A 371 34.40 54.08 8.49
N LEU A 372 33.47 53.93 9.44
CA LEU A 372 33.60 52.95 10.53
C LEU A 372 33.61 51.51 10.00
N TRP A 373 32.79 51.20 9.01
CA TRP A 373 32.79 49.89 8.32
C TRP A 373 34.08 49.60 7.54
N SER A 374 34.87 50.64 7.24
CA SER A 374 36.14 50.49 6.54
C SER A 374 37.34 50.27 7.48
N LEU A 375 37.12 50.43 8.80
CA LEU A 375 38.13 50.14 9.81
C LEU A 375 38.34 48.62 9.85
N PRO A 376 39.59 48.15 9.73
CA PRO A 376 39.88 46.71 9.80
C PRO A 376 39.43 46.17 11.16
N GLY A 377 38.67 45.07 11.17
CA GLY A 377 38.26 44.40 12.40
C GLY A 377 39.47 44.07 13.27
N MET A 378 39.37 44.33 14.59
CA MET A 378 40.51 44.21 15.52
C MET A 378 41.03 42.78 15.70
N ILE A 379 40.33 41.76 15.20
CA ILE A 379 40.75 40.37 15.29
C ILE A 379 40.30 39.63 14.02
N GLY A 380 41.25 39.21 13.19
CA GLY A 380 41.07 38.03 12.34
C GLY A 380 39.99 38.12 11.25
N ASP A 381 39.77 39.28 10.62
CA ASP A 381 39.06 39.31 9.34
C ASP A 381 39.97 38.72 8.26
N SER A 382 39.97 37.39 8.13
CA SER A 382 40.55 36.70 6.97
C SER A 382 39.67 37.00 5.76
N ARG A 383 39.92 38.13 5.09
CA ARG A 383 39.37 38.34 3.75
C ARG A 383 39.98 37.29 2.84
N MET A 384 39.13 36.64 2.04
CA MET A 384 39.42 35.46 1.19
C MET A 384 40.65 35.58 0.26
N GLN A 385 41.22 36.78 0.13
CA GLN A 385 42.37 37.11 -0.72
C GLN A 385 43.71 37.16 0.05
N PHE A 386 43.73 36.96 1.37
CA PHE A 386 44.94 37.01 2.19
C PHE A 386 45.12 35.74 3.01
N ASP A 387 46.27 35.07 2.85
CA ASP A 387 46.59 33.79 3.50
C ASP A 387 46.99 33.89 4.98
N ILE A 388 47.15 35.11 5.52
CA ILE A 388 47.56 35.34 6.92
C ILE A 388 46.56 36.30 7.58
N GLY A 389 45.97 35.88 8.69
CA GLY A 389 45.15 36.74 9.54
C GLY A 389 45.99 37.84 10.17
N HIS A 390 45.59 39.09 9.97
CA HIS A 390 46.27 40.23 10.58
C HIS A 390 45.75 40.45 12.00
N ILE A 391 46.66 40.49 12.97
CA ILE A 391 46.41 41.07 14.29
C ILE A 391 47.32 42.29 14.40
N SER A 392 46.79 43.44 13.99
CA SER A 392 47.27 44.79 14.30
C SER A 392 46.82 45.76 13.22
N LEU A 393 46.56 46.98 13.67
CA LEU A 393 46.27 48.21 12.92
C LEU A 393 47.49 48.71 12.14
N VAL A 394 48.04 47.88 11.25
CA VAL A 394 49.09 48.32 10.32
C VAL A 394 48.42 48.72 9.02
N GLY A 395 48.68 49.94 8.54
CA GLY A 395 48.13 50.41 7.26
C GLY A 395 48.41 49.40 6.15
N LYS A 396 47.43 49.20 5.24
CA LYS A 396 47.33 48.15 4.19
C LYS A 396 48.59 47.82 3.36
N LYS A 397 49.68 48.58 3.50
CA LYS A 397 50.95 48.43 2.77
C LYS A 397 52.14 47.97 3.63
N GLN A 398 51.97 47.76 4.93
CA GLN A 398 53.07 47.32 5.80
C GLN A 398 52.81 45.89 6.30
N VAL A 399 53.75 45.00 5.98
CA VAL A 399 53.76 43.60 6.40
C VAL A 399 54.25 43.51 7.85
N VAL A 400 53.67 42.60 8.62
CA VAL A 400 54.06 42.33 10.02
C VAL A 400 55.55 41.98 10.09
N ASN A 401 56.33 42.76 10.86
CA ASN A 401 57.72 42.43 11.15
C ASN A 401 57.76 41.50 12.39
N PRO A 402 58.09 40.21 12.23
CA PRO A 402 58.05 39.24 13.33
C PRO A 402 59.09 39.51 14.43
N ASN A 403 60.08 40.39 14.19
CA ASN A 403 61.12 40.73 15.16
C ASN A 403 60.79 41.98 15.99
N LYS A 404 59.64 42.61 15.77
CA LYS A 404 59.21 43.77 16.54
C LYS A 404 58.45 43.31 17.77
N LEU A 405 59.10 43.33 18.92
CA LEU A 405 58.44 43.16 20.22
C LEU A 405 57.63 44.43 20.50
N TYR A 406 56.31 44.30 20.53
CA TYR A 406 55.44 45.31 21.09
C TYR A 406 55.39 45.06 22.60
N THR A 407 56.00 45.97 23.37
CA THR A 407 55.98 45.96 24.84
C THR A 407 54.94 46.96 25.35
#